data_AF-A0A081PLS4-F1
#
_entry.id   AF-A0A081PLS4-F1
#
_cell.length_a   1.000
_cell.length_b   1.000
_cell.length_c   1.000
_cell.angle_alpha   90.00
_cell.angle_beta   90.00
_cell.angle_gamma   90.00
#
_symmetry.space_group_name_H-M   'P 1'
#
loop_
_entity.id
_entity.type
_entity.pdbx_description
1 polymer ?
#
loop_
_entity_poly.entity_id
_entity_poly.type
_entity_poly.pdbx_seq_one_letter_code
_entity_poly.pdbx_strand_id
1 'polypeptide(L)'
;MNKFLIRCSFFVISLGAVICVYFFYALSGAYEVNGKGEWKMDVTGQVGDFIGGIVGTLFALSGTLLIYLSFREQTNQNKREAFEAAFFEMLRLHRENVEEMRLSKEVDGHVELAENRKVFRLIYAEFVECYREVKKFFRKTDDYILPKYKVELEMIARRISDKIDVKEMAMIDTAYCIVFFGMGNEGEQVLTHQFRKKYDGMHFRNLLT
;
A
#
# COMPACT_ATOMS: atom_id res chain seq x y z
N MET A 1 -12.15 -16.60 2.13
CA MET A 1 -13.16 -17.63 1.79
C MET A 1 -14.26 -17.72 2.85
N ASN A 2 -15.50 -17.31 2.53
CA ASN A 2 -16.62 -17.40 3.49
C ASN A 2 -17.07 -18.86 3.62
N LYS A 3 -16.44 -19.61 4.54
CA LYS A 3 -16.65 -21.05 4.76
C LYS A 3 -18.13 -21.42 4.97
N PHE A 4 -18.97 -20.46 5.33
CA PHE A 4 -20.41 -20.64 5.47
C PHE A 4 -21.10 -20.85 4.11
N LEU A 5 -20.89 -19.96 3.13
CA LEU A 5 -21.54 -20.04 1.82
C LEU A 5 -21.14 -21.31 1.06
N ILE A 6 -19.88 -21.72 1.15
CA ILE A 6 -19.40 -22.98 0.57
C ILE A 6 -20.12 -24.18 1.19
N ARG A 7 -20.23 -24.21 2.53
CA ARG A 7 -20.97 -25.27 3.24
C ARG A 7 -22.45 -25.29 2.84
N CYS A 8 -23.07 -24.13 2.66
CA CYS A 8 -24.44 -24.03 2.13
C CYS A 8 -24.56 -24.60 0.71
N SER A 9 -23.68 -24.25 -0.22
CA SER A 9 -23.71 -24.78 -1.59
C SER A 9 -23.56 -26.31 -1.61
N PHE A 10 -22.63 -26.87 -0.81
CA PHE A 10 -22.48 -28.31 -0.69
C PHE A 10 -23.67 -29.00 -0.04
N PHE A 11 -24.30 -28.35 0.94
CA PHE A 11 -25.55 -28.83 1.55
C PHE A 11 -26.71 -28.86 0.56
N VAL A 12 -26.85 -27.84 -0.30
CA VAL A 12 -27.90 -27.81 -1.33
C VAL A 12 -27.67 -28.91 -2.38
N ILE A 13 -26.42 -29.17 -2.76
CA ILE A 13 -26.07 -30.28 -3.67
C ILE A 13 -26.41 -31.63 -3.04
N SER A 14 -26.02 -31.85 -1.78
CA SER A 14 -26.30 -33.11 -1.09
C SER A 14 -27.80 -33.33 -0.91
N LEU A 15 -28.56 -32.27 -0.58
CA LEU A 15 -30.01 -32.31 -0.49
C LEU A 15 -30.64 -32.70 -1.84
N GLY A 16 -30.23 -32.06 -2.95
CA GLY A 16 -30.71 -32.40 -4.29
C GLY A 16 -30.41 -33.85 -4.67
N ALA A 17 -29.21 -34.35 -4.33
CA ALA A 17 -28.83 -35.74 -4.56
C ALA A 17 -29.65 -36.73 -3.72
N VAL A 18 -29.91 -36.42 -2.44
CA VAL A 18 -30.75 -37.26 -1.56
C VAL A 18 -32.19 -37.33 -2.07
N ILE A 19 -32.76 -36.20 -2.50
CA ILE A 19 -34.11 -36.15 -3.09
C ILE A 19 -34.17 -37.01 -4.35
N CYS A 20 -33.15 -36.92 -5.23
CA CYS A 20 -33.01 -37.79 -6.39
C CYS A 20 -33.05 -39.28 -6.00
N VAL A 21 -32.16 -39.69 -5.09
CA VAL A 21 -32.02 -41.10 -4.69
C VAL A 21 -33.30 -41.62 -4.05
N TYR A 22 -33.92 -40.83 -3.17
CA TYR A 22 -35.19 -41.18 -2.53
C TYR A 22 -36.31 -41.34 -3.58
N PHE A 23 -36.39 -40.44 -4.55
CA PHE A 23 -37.38 -40.51 -5.61
C PHE A 23 -37.22 -41.76 -6.49
N PHE A 24 -35.98 -42.10 -6.88
CA PHE A 24 -35.70 -43.33 -7.62
C PHE A 24 -35.99 -44.59 -6.79
N TYR A 25 -35.70 -44.59 -5.49
CA TYR A 25 -36.06 -45.71 -4.59
C TYR A 25 -37.58 -45.88 -4.50
N ALA A 26 -38.33 -44.80 -4.31
CA ALA A 26 -39.79 -44.85 -4.29
C ALA A 26 -40.39 -45.35 -5.61
N LEU A 27 -39.78 -44.99 -6.75
CA LEU A 27 -40.20 -45.45 -8.07
C LEU A 27 -39.91 -46.95 -8.29
N SER A 28 -38.80 -47.46 -7.73
CA SER A 28 -38.39 -48.87 -7.88
C SER A 28 -39.36 -49.88 -7.26
N GLY A 29 -40.23 -49.45 -6.33
CA GLY A 29 -41.28 -50.30 -5.75
C GLY A 29 -42.51 -50.48 -6.65
N ALA A 30 -42.73 -49.58 -7.62
CA ALA A 30 -43.90 -49.59 -8.51
C ALA A 30 -43.54 -49.89 -9.97
N TYR A 31 -42.29 -49.69 -10.38
CA TYR A 31 -41.82 -49.83 -11.76
C TYR A 31 -40.44 -50.48 -11.81
N GLU A 32 -40.25 -51.46 -12.71
CA GLU A 32 -38.93 -52.01 -13.00
C GLU A 32 -38.09 -50.99 -13.80
N VAL A 33 -37.09 -50.41 -13.14
CA VAL A 33 -36.16 -49.44 -13.74
C VAL A 33 -35.32 -50.05 -14.86
N ASN A 34 -35.25 -51.39 -14.97
CA ASN A 34 -34.42 -52.12 -15.93
C ASN A 34 -35.23 -53.03 -16.88
N GLY A 35 -36.52 -52.75 -17.07
CA GLY A 35 -37.47 -53.65 -17.74
C GLY A 35 -37.29 -53.78 -19.26
N LYS A 36 -37.41 -55.02 -19.78
CA LYS A 36 -37.46 -55.38 -21.22
C LYS A 36 -38.85 -55.14 -21.87
N GLY A 37 -39.67 -54.25 -21.32
CA GLY A 37 -41.07 -54.01 -21.71
C GLY A 37 -41.29 -52.75 -22.56
N GLU A 38 -42.53 -52.54 -23.03
CA GLU A 38 -42.90 -51.31 -23.77
C GLU A 38 -42.77 -50.06 -22.88
N TRP A 39 -42.00 -49.08 -23.37
CA TRP A 39 -41.72 -47.83 -22.65
C TRP A 39 -42.98 -46.95 -22.59
N LYS A 40 -43.52 -46.75 -21.39
CA LYS A 40 -44.59 -45.77 -21.15
C LYS A 40 -44.01 -44.35 -21.11
N MET A 41 -43.88 -43.75 -22.28
CA MET A 41 -43.26 -42.42 -22.46
C MET A 41 -43.89 -41.33 -21.59
N ASP A 42 -45.21 -41.38 -21.37
CA ASP A 42 -45.92 -40.40 -20.55
C ASP A 42 -45.46 -40.42 -19.07
N VAL A 43 -45.24 -41.62 -18.52
CA VAL A 43 -44.82 -41.79 -17.12
C VAL A 43 -43.35 -41.41 -16.96
N THR A 44 -42.49 -41.79 -17.90
CA THR A 44 -41.08 -41.40 -17.88
C THR A 44 -40.88 -39.89 -18.08
N GLY A 45 -41.76 -39.24 -18.86
CA GLY A 45 -41.76 -37.78 -19.02
C GLY A 45 -42.03 -37.06 -17.69
N GLN A 46 -43.07 -37.48 -16.97
CA GLN A 46 -43.42 -36.90 -15.66
C GLN A 46 -42.32 -37.08 -14.59
N VAL A 47 -41.62 -38.22 -14.62
CA VAL A 47 -40.44 -38.47 -13.77
C VAL A 47 -39.31 -37.48 -14.12
N GLY A 48 -39.07 -37.25 -15.41
CA GLY A 48 -38.12 -36.24 -15.91
C GLY A 48 -38.48 -34.82 -15.48
N ASP A 49 -39.77 -34.44 -15.55
CA ASP A 49 -40.26 -33.11 -15.15
C ASP A 49 -40.04 -32.85 -13.66
N PHE A 50 -40.26 -33.85 -12.80
CA PHE A 50 -40.02 -33.74 -11.36
C PHE A 50 -38.54 -33.54 -11.03
N ILE A 51 -37.67 -34.37 -11.62
CA ILE A 51 -36.21 -34.28 -11.40
C ILE A 51 -35.69 -32.97 -11.98
N GLY A 52 -36.05 -32.62 -13.21
CA GLY A 52 -35.65 -31.37 -13.86
C GLY A 52 -36.12 -30.14 -13.09
N GLY A 53 -37.35 -30.15 -12.61
CA GLY A 53 -37.93 -29.06 -11.83
C GLY A 53 -37.28 -28.89 -10.47
N ILE A 54 -37.30 -29.92 -9.61
CA ILE A 54 -36.86 -29.80 -8.21
C ILE A 54 -35.34 -29.94 -8.10
N VAL A 55 -34.77 -30.99 -8.68
CA VAL A 55 -33.33 -31.25 -8.57
C VAL A 55 -32.57 -30.26 -9.44
N GLY A 56 -33.04 -30.00 -10.66
CA GLY A 56 -32.43 -29.00 -11.53
C GLY A 56 -32.37 -27.61 -10.91
N THR A 57 -33.42 -27.15 -10.23
CA THR A 57 -33.42 -25.84 -9.57
C THR A 57 -32.49 -25.78 -8.34
N LEU A 58 -32.42 -26.84 -7.53
CA LEU A 58 -31.48 -26.93 -6.41
C LEU A 58 -30.02 -26.90 -6.89
N PHE A 59 -29.70 -27.64 -7.95
CA PHE A 59 -28.36 -27.64 -8.55
C PHE A 59 -28.03 -26.30 -9.20
N ALA A 60 -28.98 -25.67 -9.90
CA ALA A 60 -28.81 -24.33 -10.46
C ALA A 60 -28.50 -23.29 -9.36
N LEU A 61 -29.26 -23.31 -8.26
CA LEU A 61 -29.03 -22.43 -7.11
C LEU A 61 -27.62 -22.61 -6.52
N SER A 62 -27.19 -23.87 -6.31
CA SER A 62 -25.85 -24.15 -5.82
C SER A 62 -24.77 -23.67 -6.80
N GLY A 63 -24.95 -23.93 -8.10
CA GLY A 63 -24.05 -23.49 -9.15
C GLY A 63 -23.89 -21.97 -9.19
N THR A 64 -24.99 -21.21 -9.15
CA THR A 64 -24.96 -19.74 -9.09
C THR A 64 -24.22 -19.24 -7.84
N LEU A 65 -24.45 -19.85 -6.68
CA LEU A 65 -23.74 -19.49 -5.44
C LEU A 65 -22.24 -19.74 -5.54
N LEU A 66 -21.83 -20.86 -6.13
CA LEU A 66 -20.42 -21.19 -6.35
C LEU A 66 -19.75 -20.21 -7.33
N ILE A 67 -20.42 -19.88 -8.44
CA ILE A 67 -19.93 -18.89 -9.41
C ILE A 67 -19.75 -17.52 -8.74
N TYR A 68 -20.73 -17.08 -7.96
CA TYR A 68 -20.64 -15.82 -7.20
C TYR A 68 -19.44 -15.81 -6.25
N LEU A 69 -19.21 -16.91 -5.52
CA LEU A 69 -18.04 -17.05 -4.64
C LEU A 69 -16.73 -17.00 -5.41
N SER A 70 -16.66 -17.68 -6.56
CA SER A 70 -15.50 -17.65 -7.43
C SER A 70 -15.19 -16.25 -7.91
N PHE A 71 -16.18 -15.50 -8.42
CA PHE A 71 -15.98 -14.12 -8.85
C PHE A 71 -15.52 -13.20 -7.73
N ARG A 72 -16.05 -13.40 -6.51
CA ARG A 72 -15.61 -12.63 -5.34
C ARG A 72 -14.16 -12.91 -4.98
N GLU A 73 -13.74 -14.18 -5.00
CA GLU A 73 -12.36 -14.56 -4.74
C GLU A 73 -11.44 -14.01 -5.85
N GLN A 74 -11.84 -14.13 -7.12
CA GLN A 74 -11.12 -13.58 -8.27
C GLN A 74 -10.96 -12.06 -8.15
N THR A 75 -11.99 -11.34 -7.72
CA THR A 75 -11.92 -9.89 -7.51
C THR A 75 -10.89 -9.54 -6.43
N ASN A 76 -10.80 -10.32 -5.37
CA ASN A 76 -9.81 -10.09 -4.31
C ASN A 76 -8.39 -10.43 -4.78
N GLN A 77 -8.22 -11.51 -5.55
CA GLN A 77 -6.96 -11.88 -6.18
C GLN A 77 -6.49 -10.77 -7.13
N ASN A 78 -7.35 -10.33 -8.05
CA ASN A 78 -7.06 -9.24 -8.98
C ASN A 78 -6.64 -7.94 -8.27
N LYS A 79 -7.28 -7.61 -7.14
CA LYS A 79 -6.89 -6.44 -6.33
C LYS A 79 -5.49 -6.58 -5.74
N ARG A 80 -5.13 -7.79 -5.27
CA ARG A 80 -3.80 -8.08 -4.75
C ARG A 80 -2.75 -8.03 -5.85
N GLU A 81 -3.02 -8.68 -6.98
CA GLU A 81 -2.14 -8.67 -8.15
C GLU A 81 -1.92 -7.26 -8.67
N ALA A 82 -2.97 -6.44 -8.77
CA ALA A 82 -2.85 -5.04 -9.18
C ALA A 82 -1.99 -4.22 -8.20
N PHE A 83 -2.16 -4.45 -6.90
CA PHE A 83 -1.31 -3.82 -5.88
C PHE A 83 0.14 -4.27 -6.00
N GLU A 84 0.39 -5.58 -6.14
CA GLU A 84 1.73 -6.15 -6.29
C GLU A 84 2.43 -5.61 -7.55
N ALA A 85 1.73 -5.55 -8.68
CA ALA A 85 2.24 -4.97 -9.91
C ALA A 85 2.64 -3.49 -9.72
N ALA A 86 1.77 -2.68 -9.10
CA ALA A 86 2.08 -1.28 -8.80
C ALA A 86 3.27 -1.16 -7.82
N PHE A 87 3.36 -2.04 -6.82
CA PHE A 87 4.47 -2.07 -5.88
C PHE A 87 5.81 -2.40 -6.54
N PHE A 88 5.85 -3.44 -7.39
CA PHE A 88 7.05 -3.80 -8.12
C PHE A 88 7.47 -2.74 -9.12
N GLU A 89 6.51 -2.05 -9.73
CA GLU A 89 6.78 -0.92 -10.60
C GLU A 89 7.41 0.25 -9.84
N MET A 90 6.86 0.61 -8.67
CA MET A 90 7.49 1.62 -7.80
C MET A 90 8.90 1.21 -7.37
N LEU A 91 9.13 -0.07 -7.10
CA LEU A 91 10.45 -0.58 -6.72
C LEU A 91 11.43 -0.56 -7.90
N ARG A 92 10.96 -0.83 -9.12
CA ARG A 92 11.73 -0.69 -10.36
C ARG A 92 12.11 0.78 -10.59
N LEU A 93 11.14 1.68 -10.56
CA LEU A 93 11.36 3.12 -10.68
C LEU A 93 12.32 3.65 -9.61
N HIS A 94 12.21 3.17 -8.37
CA HIS A 94 13.16 3.54 -7.32
C HIS A 94 14.59 3.08 -7.64
N ARG A 95 14.76 1.85 -8.13
CA ARG A 95 16.08 1.35 -8.54
C ARG A 95 16.64 2.16 -9.70
N GLU A 96 15.82 2.46 -10.70
CA GLU A 96 16.19 3.29 -11.87
C GLU A 96 16.60 4.69 -11.45
N ASN A 97 15.78 5.36 -10.61
CA ASN A 97 16.12 6.67 -10.05
C ASN A 97 17.48 6.63 -9.34
N VAL A 98 17.72 5.60 -8.52
CA VAL A 98 19.00 5.45 -7.81
C VAL A 98 20.14 5.19 -8.79
N GLU A 99 19.94 4.41 -9.86
CA GLU A 99 20.97 4.12 -10.87
C GLU A 99 21.32 5.34 -11.74
N GLU A 100 20.35 6.22 -11.98
CA GLU A 100 20.54 7.47 -12.71
C GLU A 100 21.21 8.57 -11.87
N MET A 101 21.22 8.46 -10.54
CA MET A 101 21.83 9.45 -9.66
C MET A 101 23.34 9.56 -9.91
N ARG A 102 23.77 10.77 -10.27
CA ARG A 102 25.16 11.17 -10.42
C ARG A 102 25.37 12.52 -9.75
N LEU A 103 26.40 12.62 -8.93
CA LEU A 103 26.79 13.85 -8.26
C LEU A 103 28.30 14.02 -8.38
N SER A 104 28.73 15.17 -8.92
CA SER A 104 30.13 15.56 -8.99
C SER A 104 30.40 16.61 -7.92
N LYS A 105 31.37 16.36 -7.04
CA LYS A 105 31.88 17.35 -6.08
C LYS A 105 33.35 17.61 -6.36
N GLU A 106 33.73 18.87 -6.42
CA GLU A 106 35.13 19.27 -6.48
C GLU A 106 35.68 19.34 -5.05
N VAL A 107 36.69 18.51 -4.76
CA VAL A 107 37.39 18.47 -3.47
C VAL A 107 38.88 18.59 -3.78
N ASP A 108 39.52 19.64 -3.24
CA ASP A 108 40.97 19.89 -3.39
C ASP A 108 41.48 19.86 -4.84
N GLY A 109 40.69 20.40 -5.78
CA GLY A 109 41.04 20.44 -7.21
C GLY A 109 40.82 19.14 -7.98
N HIS A 110 40.28 18.10 -7.32
CA HIS A 110 39.86 16.85 -7.94
C HIS A 110 38.33 16.74 -7.94
N VAL A 111 37.76 16.33 -9.07
CA VAL A 111 36.33 16.06 -9.18
C VAL A 111 36.07 14.63 -8.72
N GLU A 112 35.47 14.46 -7.55
CA GLU A 112 34.92 13.19 -7.11
C GLU A 112 33.56 12.96 -7.76
N LEU A 113 33.46 11.89 -8.56
CA LEU A 113 32.20 11.43 -9.15
C LEU A 113 31.59 10.36 -8.26
N ALA A 114 30.46 10.69 -7.64
CA ALA A 114 29.61 9.73 -6.95
C ALA A 114 28.49 9.28 -7.89
N GLU A 115 28.33 7.97 -8.02
CA GLU A 115 27.28 7.34 -8.82
C GLU A 115 26.46 6.37 -7.98
N ASN A 116 25.22 6.14 -8.40
CA ASN A 116 24.32 5.19 -7.79
C ASN A 116 24.10 5.51 -6.29
N ARG A 117 24.15 4.47 -5.46
CA ARG A 117 24.02 4.57 -4.00
C ARG A 117 25.10 5.42 -3.33
N LYS A 118 26.25 5.64 -3.98
CA LYS A 118 27.34 6.46 -3.39
C LYS A 118 26.93 7.93 -3.27
N VAL A 119 25.99 8.39 -4.10
CA VAL A 119 25.46 9.76 -4.03
C VAL A 119 24.86 10.06 -2.66
N PHE A 120 24.12 9.12 -2.06
CA PHE A 120 23.57 9.31 -0.70
C PHE A 120 24.65 9.51 0.36
N ARG A 121 25.80 8.83 0.22
CA ARG A 121 26.92 9.00 1.16
C ARG A 121 27.51 10.41 1.05
N LEU A 122 27.59 10.94 -0.17
CA LEU A 122 28.09 12.28 -0.43
C LEU A 122 27.12 13.35 0.09
N ILE A 123 25.82 13.22 -0.20
CA ILE A 123 24.76 14.10 0.34
C ILE A 123 24.76 14.08 1.87
N TYR A 124 24.92 12.89 2.48
CA TYR A 124 24.99 12.78 3.93
C TYR A 124 26.23 13.48 4.50
N ALA A 125 27.38 13.36 3.83
CA ALA A 125 28.60 14.07 4.24
C ALA A 125 28.40 15.60 4.17
N GLU A 126 27.80 16.11 3.08
CA GLU A 126 27.46 17.53 2.92
C GLU A 126 26.48 18.01 3.98
N PHE A 127 25.47 17.20 4.32
CA PHE A 127 24.55 17.50 5.41
C PHE A 127 25.27 17.62 6.76
N VAL A 128 26.20 16.72 7.06
CA VAL A 128 26.98 16.77 8.31
C VAL A 128 27.89 18.01 8.33
N GLU A 129 28.52 18.35 7.20
CA GLU A 129 29.33 19.58 7.05
C GLU A 129 28.47 20.83 7.27
N CYS A 130 27.34 20.92 6.57
CA CYS A 130 26.39 22.02 6.69
C CYS A 130 25.86 22.16 8.13
N TYR A 131 25.48 21.04 8.77
CA TYR A 131 25.02 21.05 10.16
C TYR A 131 26.08 21.59 11.12
N ARG A 132 27.37 21.25 10.92
CA ARG A 132 28.45 21.81 11.74
C ARG A 132 28.59 23.31 11.56
N GLU A 133 28.44 23.82 10.34
CA GLU A 133 28.46 25.26 10.07
C GLU A 133 27.26 25.96 10.70
N VAL A 134 26.05 25.47 10.46
CA VAL A 134 24.80 25.97 11.06
C VAL A 134 24.94 26.01 12.58
N LYS A 135 25.45 24.96 13.21
CA LYS A 135 25.64 24.90 14.66
C LYS A 135 26.53 26.02 15.22
N LYS A 136 27.46 26.60 14.43
CA LYS A 136 28.28 27.75 14.87
C LYS A 136 27.45 29.03 14.99
N PHE A 137 26.42 29.19 14.16
CA PHE A 137 25.53 30.35 14.17
C PHE A 137 24.51 30.29 15.31
N PHE A 138 24.09 29.08 15.70
CA PHE A 138 23.16 28.87 16.81
C PHE A 138 23.91 28.86 18.16
N ARG A 139 24.24 30.06 18.68
CA ARG A 139 24.84 30.20 20.03
C ARG A 139 23.82 29.81 21.13
N LYS A 140 24.32 29.40 22.30
CA LYS A 140 23.49 28.86 23.41
C LYS A 140 22.50 29.86 24.01
N THR A 141 22.80 31.16 23.92
CA THR A 141 22.19 32.20 24.77
C THR A 141 21.02 32.97 24.13
N ASP A 142 20.80 32.83 22.82
CA ASP A 142 19.79 33.61 22.10
C ASP A 142 18.49 32.81 21.92
N ASP A 143 17.35 33.50 22.03
CA ASP A 143 16.01 32.94 21.73
C ASP A 143 15.62 33.36 20.30
N TYR A 144 16.21 32.67 19.33
CA TYR A 144 16.07 32.96 17.90
C TYR A 144 14.86 32.28 17.26
N ILE A 145 14.28 31.27 17.92
CA ILE A 145 13.17 30.46 17.38
C ILE A 145 11.86 31.19 17.65
N LEU A 146 11.08 31.45 16.61
CA LEU A 146 9.77 32.06 16.78
C LEU A 146 8.84 31.13 17.60
N PRO A 147 8.00 31.67 18.51
CA PRO A 147 7.17 30.85 19.40
C PRO A 147 6.28 29.84 18.66
N LYS A 148 5.74 30.24 17.50
CA LYS A 148 4.93 29.36 16.66
C LYS A 148 5.71 28.13 16.19
N TYR A 149 6.93 28.33 15.71
CA TYR A 149 7.78 27.25 15.23
C TYR A 149 8.29 26.37 16.38
N LYS A 150 8.56 26.97 17.54
CA LYS A 150 8.92 26.25 18.76
C LYS A 150 7.85 25.23 19.18
N VAL A 151 6.57 25.63 19.17
CA VAL A 151 5.44 24.74 19.49
C VAL A 151 5.33 23.59 18.48
N GLU A 152 5.53 23.86 17.19
CA GLU A 152 5.56 22.83 16.15
C GLU A 152 6.66 21.79 16.41
N LEU A 153 7.87 22.23 16.74
CA LEU A 153 8.99 21.36 17.07
C LEU A 153 8.75 20.56 18.36
N GLU A 154 8.18 21.18 19.39
CA GLU A 154 7.83 20.48 20.64
C GLU A 154 6.77 19.39 20.41
N MET A 155 5.78 19.62 19.55
CA MET A 155 4.79 18.59 19.18
C MET A 155 5.44 17.41 18.46
N ILE A 156 6.41 17.67 17.57
CA ILE A 156 7.14 16.63 16.86
C ILE A 156 8.04 15.86 17.82
N ALA A 157 8.78 16.57 18.69
CA ALA A 157 9.66 15.96 19.68
C ALA A 157 8.91 14.97 20.58
N ARG A 158 7.72 15.35 21.10
CA ARG A 158 6.87 14.47 21.92
C ARG A 158 6.39 13.20 21.20
N ARG A 159 6.26 13.23 19.87
CA ARG A 159 5.88 12.04 19.09
C ARG A 159 7.03 11.05 18.92
N ILE A 160 8.27 11.53 18.97
CA ILE A 160 9.46 10.72 18.72
C ILE A 160 10.09 10.27 20.05
N SER A 161 10.42 11.21 20.94
CA SER A 161 11.04 10.95 22.24
C SER A 161 11.14 12.24 23.08
N ASP A 162 10.82 12.16 24.38
CA ASP A 162 10.86 13.30 25.31
C ASP A 162 12.27 13.86 25.59
N LYS A 163 13.33 13.24 25.05
CA LYS A 163 14.73 13.64 25.28
C LYS A 163 15.32 14.54 24.18
N ILE A 164 14.57 14.89 23.15
CA ILE A 164 15.10 15.65 22.01
C ILE A 164 15.11 17.14 22.35
N ASP A 165 16.26 17.79 22.21
CA ASP A 165 16.38 19.25 22.35
C ASP A 165 15.75 19.94 21.12
N VAL A 166 14.79 20.84 21.39
CA VAL A 166 14.09 21.63 20.37
C VAL A 166 15.08 22.46 19.54
N LYS A 167 16.15 22.96 20.17
CA LYS A 167 17.19 23.74 19.47
C LYS A 167 17.96 22.87 18.49
N GLU A 168 18.29 21.65 18.88
CA GLU A 168 18.98 20.69 18.01
C GLU A 168 18.12 20.31 16.81
N MET A 169 16.81 20.14 17.01
CA MET A 169 15.88 19.86 15.93
C MET A 169 15.75 21.02 14.93
N ALA A 170 15.75 22.27 15.42
CA ALA A 170 15.78 23.45 14.57
C ALA A 170 17.07 23.53 13.72
N MET A 171 18.23 23.22 14.31
CA MET A 171 19.51 23.17 13.59
C MET A 171 19.51 22.10 12.49
N ILE A 172 18.99 20.91 12.79
CA ILE A 172 18.86 19.80 11.83
C ILE A 172 17.95 20.20 10.67
N ASP A 173 16.78 20.76 10.95
CA ASP A 173 15.83 21.23 9.92
C ASP A 173 16.46 22.31 9.03
N THR A 174 17.20 23.26 9.63
CA THR A 174 17.88 24.34 8.89
C THR A 174 18.94 23.79 7.95
N ALA A 175 19.82 22.92 8.46
CA ALA A 175 20.86 22.28 7.65
C ALA A 175 20.27 21.43 6.53
N TYR A 176 19.17 20.72 6.80
CA TYR A 176 18.47 19.94 5.78
C TYR A 176 17.90 20.83 4.67
N CYS A 177 17.23 21.93 5.02
CA CYS A 177 16.72 22.88 4.04
C CYS A 177 17.84 23.46 3.16
N ILE A 178 18.97 23.85 3.77
CA ILE A 178 20.11 24.41 3.03
C ILE A 178 20.68 23.39 2.03
N VAL A 179 20.90 22.15 2.45
CA VAL A 179 21.41 21.09 1.55
C VAL A 179 20.41 20.74 0.45
N PHE A 180 19.11 20.73 0.76
CA PHE A 180 18.09 20.33 -0.21
C PHE A 180 17.80 21.41 -1.26
N PHE A 181 17.62 22.67 -0.85
CA PHE A 181 17.31 23.76 -1.77
C PHE A 181 18.56 24.37 -2.40
N GLY A 182 19.72 24.19 -1.78
CA GLY A 182 20.97 24.85 -2.16
C GLY A 182 20.96 26.34 -1.84
N MET A 183 22.15 26.95 -1.90
CA MET A 183 22.37 28.38 -1.68
C MET A 183 22.51 29.16 -3.00
N GLY A 184 22.04 28.60 -4.12
CA GLY A 184 21.95 29.35 -5.38
C GLY A 184 20.83 30.40 -5.33
N ASN A 185 20.79 31.32 -6.29
CA ASN A 185 19.83 32.44 -6.32
C ASN A 185 18.37 32.03 -6.10
N GLU A 186 17.91 30.92 -6.70
CA GLU A 186 16.54 30.43 -6.52
C GLU A 186 16.34 29.76 -5.15
N GLY A 187 17.31 28.95 -4.71
CA GLY A 187 17.29 28.28 -3.41
C GLY A 187 17.29 29.28 -2.25
N GLU A 188 18.09 30.34 -2.34
CA GLU A 188 18.17 31.40 -1.34
C GLU A 188 16.83 32.12 -1.16
N GLN A 189 16.09 32.38 -2.23
CA GLN A 189 14.75 32.99 -2.15
C GLN A 189 13.76 32.08 -1.41
N VAL A 190 13.80 30.78 -1.70
CA VAL A 190 12.95 29.78 -1.01
C VAL A 190 13.31 29.69 0.46
N LEU A 191 14.60 29.58 0.77
CA LEU A 191 15.13 29.55 2.14
C LEU A 191 14.76 30.82 2.90
N THR A 192 14.86 31.98 2.25
CA THR A 192 14.44 33.28 2.80
C THR A 192 12.99 33.28 3.21
N HIS A 193 12.11 32.82 2.32
CA HIS A 193 10.68 32.76 2.62
C HIS A 193 10.36 31.78 3.76
N GLN A 194 11.05 30.64 3.84
CA GLN A 194 10.83 29.64 4.88
C GLN A 194 11.39 30.09 6.23
N PHE A 195 12.64 30.54 6.28
CA PHE A 195 13.32 30.89 7.52
C PHE A 195 12.78 32.16 8.17
N ARG A 196 12.25 33.11 7.39
CA ARG A 196 11.54 34.29 7.93
C ARG A 196 10.34 33.92 8.81
N LYS A 197 9.72 32.76 8.59
CA LYS A 197 8.58 32.26 9.40
C LYS A 197 9.04 31.46 10.63
N LYS A 198 10.31 31.06 10.67
CA LYS A 198 10.88 30.16 11.68
C LYS A 198 11.77 30.88 12.69
N TYR A 199 12.51 31.90 12.25
CA TYR A 199 13.52 32.59 13.05
C TYR A 199 13.32 34.11 13.07
N ASP A 200 13.92 34.77 14.07
CA ASP A 200 14.01 36.23 14.10
C ASP A 200 14.81 36.79 12.91
N GLY A 201 14.45 37.98 12.45
CA GLY A 201 14.98 38.61 11.24
C GLY A 201 16.47 38.96 11.30
N MET A 202 17.07 39.05 12.49
CA MET A 202 18.52 39.24 12.65
C MET A 202 19.29 37.93 12.49
N HIS A 203 18.80 36.85 13.12
CA HIS A 203 19.40 35.52 13.01
C HIS A 203 19.26 34.93 11.61
N PHE A 204 18.11 35.15 10.98
CA PHE A 204 17.84 34.74 9.60
C PHE A 204 18.88 35.29 8.60
N ARG A 205 19.21 36.59 8.69
CA ARG A 205 20.16 37.22 7.77
C ARG A 205 21.59 36.71 7.95
N ASN A 206 22.00 36.47 9.19
CA ASN A 206 23.33 35.93 9.49
C ASN A 206 23.52 34.49 9.02
N LEU A 207 22.43 33.74 8.75
CA LEU A 207 22.50 32.36 8.26
C LEU A 207 22.65 32.26 6.74
N LEU A 208 22.22 33.28 5.99
CA LEU A 208 22.23 33.27 4.52
C LEU A 208 23.27 34.23 3.90
N THR A 209 23.96 35.03 4.71
CA THR A 209 25.04 35.96 4.28
C THR A 209 26.39 35.43 4.71
#